data_AF-A0AA35W8H4-F1
#
_entry.id   AF-A0AA35W8H4-F1
#
_cell.length_a   1.000
_cell.length_b   1.000
_cell.length_c   1.000
_cell.angle_alpha   90.00
_cell.angle_beta   90.00
_cell.angle_gamma   90.00
#
_symmetry.space_group_name_H-M   'P 1'
#
loop_
_entity.id
_entity.type
_entity.pdbx_description
1 polymer ?
#
loop_
_entity_poly.entity_id
_entity_poly.type
_entity_poly.pdbx_seq_one_letter_code
_entity_poly.pdbx_strand_id
1 'polypeptide(L)'
;MPFVEIDFSELEFFERLGSGAAGTVYRALWKTQEKVVAVKKLLQLEAEADVLSSLSHRNIVQFFGAVVQPPNYCLVTGHRVDQDTVLIRNELSPLRGPSPVIHRDLKSRNVVIAADLTAKVIQQLPVSPACDVFSYSIVLWELLTREVPFKGLEGLQVAWLVVAKDERLIIPKSCPPLFADLMRKCWLAEPKDRLNFKQILDQLQNMLENESLEEETKSFLKQKDEWKKEIEEKLETLKNVRRELSDKEFQLREREKELDAREKQLVSKKRSSLHGNHDVNGWTEDDAVNWIQSLPGPELAAYSEVFLKNHITGRRLFLLTGDDLLQIGVLSVGHRKELLVSPVSQTCFTAVELLSEETPEMSTPL
;
A
#
# COMPACT_ATOMS: atom_id res chain seq x y z
N MET A 1 -27.02 -16.22 -14.47
CA MET A 1 -27.95 -16.24 -15.62
C MET A 1 -27.39 -15.30 -16.65
N PRO A 2 -27.49 -15.57 -17.96
CA PRO A 2 -27.04 -14.59 -18.95
C PRO A 2 -27.88 -13.32 -18.80
N PHE A 3 -27.22 -12.17 -18.82
CA PHE A 3 -27.89 -10.87 -18.77
C PHE A 3 -28.63 -10.59 -20.08
N VAL A 4 -29.59 -9.68 -20.05
CA VAL A 4 -30.33 -9.29 -21.26
C VAL A 4 -29.39 -8.54 -22.19
N GLU A 5 -29.25 -9.03 -23.43
CA GLU A 5 -28.55 -8.30 -24.49
C GLU A 5 -29.51 -7.27 -25.10
N ILE A 6 -29.06 -6.02 -25.17
CA ILE A 6 -29.82 -4.89 -25.70
C ILE A 6 -29.18 -4.46 -27.01
N ASP A 7 -29.99 -4.28 -28.06
CA ASP A 7 -29.49 -3.74 -29.33
C ASP A 7 -29.16 -2.25 -29.18
N PHE A 8 -27.99 -1.83 -29.67
CA PHE A 8 -27.54 -0.44 -29.56
C PHE A 8 -28.53 0.54 -30.19
N SER A 9 -29.21 0.14 -31.27
CA SER A 9 -30.21 0.95 -31.96
C SER A 9 -31.47 1.19 -31.14
N GLU A 10 -31.71 0.44 -30.06
CA GLU A 10 -32.83 0.65 -29.15
C GLU A 10 -32.57 1.78 -28.14
N LEU A 11 -31.33 2.28 -28.05
CA LEU A 11 -30.94 3.33 -27.12
C LEU A 11 -30.86 4.68 -27.84
N GLU A 12 -31.65 5.64 -27.38
CA GLU A 12 -31.55 7.04 -27.79
C GLU A 12 -30.81 7.83 -26.72
N PHE A 13 -29.60 8.31 -27.03
CA PHE A 13 -28.72 8.99 -26.08
C PHE A 13 -29.08 10.48 -25.96
N PHE A 14 -29.09 10.98 -24.72
CA PHE A 14 -29.29 12.39 -24.38
C PHE A 14 -27.98 12.98 -23.81
N GLU A 15 -28.07 13.70 -22.70
CA GLU A 15 -26.94 14.34 -22.05
C GLU A 15 -25.97 13.33 -21.39
N ARG A 16 -24.70 13.73 -21.35
CA ARG A 16 -23.67 13.03 -20.58
C ARG A 16 -23.87 13.36 -19.10
N LEU A 17 -24.08 12.32 -18.30
CA LEU A 17 -24.22 12.43 -16.84
C LEU A 17 -22.85 12.52 -16.15
N GLY A 18 -21.83 11.88 -16.73
CA GLY A 18 -20.44 12.09 -16.34
C GLY A 18 -19.47 11.12 -17.01
N SER A 19 -18.20 11.20 -16.62
CA SER A 19 -17.11 10.40 -17.21
C SER A 19 -16.10 9.99 -16.16
N GLY A 20 -15.64 8.74 -16.26
CA GLY A 20 -14.50 8.24 -15.50
C GLY A 20 -13.64 7.26 -16.30
N ALA A 21 -12.60 6.72 -15.66
CA ALA A 21 -11.69 5.75 -16.26
C ALA A 21 -12.39 4.45 -16.71
N ALA A 22 -13.50 4.09 -16.06
CA ALA A 22 -14.31 2.92 -16.39
C ALA A 22 -15.33 3.19 -17.51
N GLY A 23 -15.34 4.37 -18.14
CA GLY A 23 -16.27 4.70 -19.21
C GLY A 23 -17.06 6.00 -18.99
N THR A 24 -17.86 6.35 -20.00
CA THR A 24 -18.70 7.56 -19.97
C THR A 24 -20.16 7.16 -19.76
N VAL A 25 -20.85 7.84 -18.84
CA VAL A 25 -22.26 7.56 -18.52
C VAL A 25 -23.14 8.62 -19.16
N TYR A 26 -24.17 8.15 -19.86
CA TYR A 26 -25.16 8.97 -20.53
C TYR A 26 -26.55 8.69 -19.98
N ARG A 27 -27.40 9.71 -19.98
CA ARG A 27 -28.84 9.48 -19.90
C ARG A 27 -29.31 9.03 -21.28
N ALA A 28 -30.15 8.02 -21.35
CA ALA A 28 -30.71 7.55 -22.60
C ALA A 28 -32.17 7.10 -22.43
N LEU A 29 -32.92 7.05 -23.52
CA LEU A 29 -34.22 6.39 -23.60
C LEU A 29 -34.03 5.01 -24.22
N TRP A 30 -34.44 3.97 -23.50
CA TRP A 30 -34.61 2.64 -24.06
C TRP A 30 -35.97 2.58 -24.76
N LYS A 31 -35.95 2.70 -26.09
CA LYS A 31 -37.14 2.95 -26.91
C LYS A 31 -38.21 1.87 -26.81
N THR A 32 -37.81 0.61 -26.87
CA THR A 32 -38.75 -0.54 -26.84
C THR A 32 -39.45 -0.71 -25.50
N GLN A 33 -38.84 -0.22 -24.42
CA GLN A 33 -39.38 -0.26 -23.07
C GLN A 33 -39.93 1.09 -22.60
N GLU A 34 -39.89 2.12 -23.46
CA GLU A 34 -40.24 3.51 -23.15
C GLU A 34 -39.65 4.01 -21.81
N LYS A 35 -38.41 3.61 -21.51
CA LYS A 35 -37.80 3.78 -20.19
C LYS A 35 -36.54 4.63 -20.23
N VAL A 36 -36.46 5.63 -19.35
CA VAL A 36 -35.23 6.39 -19.17
C VAL A 36 -34.21 5.55 -18.37
N VAL A 37 -33.01 5.42 -18.92
CA VAL A 37 -31.93 4.57 -18.40
C VAL A 37 -30.61 5.34 -18.33
N ALA A 38 -29.72 4.87 -17.46
CA ALA A 38 -28.32 5.30 -17.46
C ALA A 38 -27.50 4.28 -18.26
N VAL A 39 -26.71 4.77 -19.21
CA VAL A 39 -25.92 3.93 -20.13
C VAL A 39 -24.45 4.25 -19.94
N LYS A 40 -23.69 3.29 -19.42
CA LYS A 40 -22.22 3.38 -19.27
C LYS A 40 -21.56 2.77 -20.50
N LYS A 41 -20.96 3.61 -21.35
CA LYS A 41 -20.23 3.19 -22.55
C LYS A 41 -18.81 2.74 -22.19
N LEU A 42 -18.43 1.55 -22.64
CA LEU A 42 -17.18 0.86 -22.35
C LEU A 42 -16.36 0.61 -23.63
N LEU A 43 -15.07 0.35 -23.46
CA LEU A 43 -14.20 -0.09 -24.56
C LEU A 43 -14.29 -1.60 -24.83
N GLN A 44 -14.58 -2.39 -23.79
CA GLN A 44 -14.81 -3.83 -23.84
C GLN A 44 -15.81 -4.20 -22.74
N LEU A 45 -16.59 -5.26 -22.95
CA LEU A 45 -17.44 -5.80 -21.88
C LEU A 45 -16.55 -6.47 -20.83
N GLU A 46 -16.52 -5.91 -19.62
CA GLU A 46 -15.79 -6.47 -18.48
C GLU A 46 -16.70 -7.43 -17.67
N ALA A 47 -16.10 -8.22 -16.77
CA ALA A 47 -16.80 -9.10 -15.81
C ALA A 47 -17.84 -8.38 -14.91
N GLU A 48 -17.90 -7.04 -14.97
CA GLU A 48 -18.90 -6.19 -14.32
C GLU A 48 -20.33 -6.58 -14.74
N ALA A 49 -20.57 -6.93 -16.02
CA ALA A 49 -21.90 -7.32 -16.50
C ALA A 49 -22.42 -8.60 -15.81
N ASP A 50 -21.55 -9.60 -15.64
CA ASP A 50 -21.90 -10.87 -15.00
C ASP A 50 -22.20 -10.69 -13.52
N VAL A 51 -21.41 -9.87 -12.81
CA VAL A 51 -21.65 -9.55 -11.40
C VAL A 51 -22.99 -8.82 -11.25
N LEU A 52 -23.22 -7.76 -12.03
CA LEU A 52 -24.45 -6.97 -11.97
C LEU A 52 -25.69 -7.79 -12.36
N SER A 53 -25.57 -8.78 -13.26
CA SER A 53 -26.66 -9.68 -13.64
C SER A 53 -27.22 -10.51 -12.47
N SER A 54 -26.40 -10.74 -11.45
CA SER A 54 -26.74 -11.55 -10.28
C SER A 54 -27.32 -10.72 -9.12
N LEU A 55 -27.36 -9.39 -9.27
CA LEU A 55 -27.73 -8.45 -8.22
C LEU A 55 -29.12 -7.88 -8.47
N SER A 56 -30.05 -8.13 -7.54
CA SER A 56 -31.37 -7.52 -7.53
C SER A 56 -31.74 -7.10 -6.11
N HIS A 57 -31.68 -5.79 -5.85
CA HIS A 57 -32.03 -5.22 -4.55
C HIS A 57 -32.50 -3.76 -4.72
N ARG A 58 -33.48 -3.33 -3.91
CA ARG A 58 -34.06 -1.96 -3.98
C ARG A 58 -33.03 -0.83 -3.83
N ASN A 59 -31.98 -1.09 -3.06
CA ASN A 59 -30.91 -0.13 -2.74
C ASN A 59 -29.64 -0.32 -3.59
N ILE A 60 -29.67 -1.25 -4.55
CA ILE A 60 -28.62 -1.39 -5.58
C ILE A 60 -29.21 -0.89 -6.89
N VAL A 61 -28.41 -0.17 -7.68
CA VAL A 61 -28.85 0.30 -8.99
C VAL A 61 -29.28 -0.91 -9.82
N GLN A 62 -30.53 -0.91 -10.27
CA GLN A 62 -31.08 -2.01 -11.03
C GLN A 62 -30.35 -2.13 -12.37
N PHE A 63 -29.78 -3.31 -12.63
CA PHE A 63 -29.19 -3.65 -13.91
C PHE A 63 -30.27 -4.21 -14.84
N PHE A 64 -30.35 -3.68 -16.06
CA PHE A 64 -31.33 -4.11 -17.05
C PHE A 64 -30.72 -5.03 -18.10
N GLY A 65 -29.48 -4.77 -18.49
CA GLY A 65 -28.83 -5.52 -19.56
C GLY A 65 -27.57 -4.82 -20.07
N ALA A 66 -27.00 -5.37 -21.13
CA ALA A 66 -25.80 -4.83 -21.74
C ALA A 66 -25.88 -4.87 -23.26
N VAL A 67 -25.22 -3.90 -23.91
CA VAL A 67 -24.96 -3.92 -25.34
C VAL A 67 -23.60 -4.59 -25.54
N VAL A 68 -23.56 -5.68 -26.30
CA VAL A 68 -22.34 -6.48 -26.52
C VAL A 68 -21.75 -6.33 -27.93
N GLN A 69 -22.36 -5.48 -28.77
CA GLN A 69 -21.95 -5.29 -30.15
C GLN A 69 -20.71 -4.39 -30.24
N PRO A 70 -19.58 -4.84 -30.83
CA PRO A 70 -18.43 -3.98 -31.08
C PRO A 70 -18.79 -2.88 -32.10
N PRO A 71 -18.31 -1.62 -31.94
CA PRO A 71 -17.47 -1.08 -30.86
C PRO A 71 -18.27 -0.47 -29.70
N ASN A 72 -19.57 -0.74 -29.61
CA ASN A 72 -20.53 -0.06 -28.73
C ASN A 72 -20.87 -0.88 -27.48
N TYR A 73 -19.87 -1.30 -26.72
CA TYR A 73 -20.10 -1.98 -25.45
C TYR A 73 -20.75 -1.04 -24.43
N CYS A 74 -21.88 -1.43 -23.86
CA CYS A 74 -22.60 -0.61 -22.89
C CYS A 74 -23.18 -1.42 -21.75
N LEU A 75 -23.23 -0.86 -20.53
CA LEU A 75 -24.06 -1.36 -19.43
C LEU A 75 -25.28 -0.46 -19.27
N VAL A 76 -26.47 -1.05 -19.20
CA VAL A 76 -27.73 -0.34 -19.09
C VAL A 76 -28.34 -0.56 -17.71
N THR A 77 -28.56 0.53 -16.98
CA THR A 77 -29.06 0.51 -15.61
C THR A 77 -30.19 1.50 -15.37
N GLY A 78 -30.86 1.39 -14.22
CA GLY A 78 -31.87 2.34 -13.75
C GLY A 78 -31.34 3.78 -13.73
N HIS A 79 -31.99 4.68 -14.46
CA HIS A 79 -31.75 6.11 -14.31
C HIS A 79 -32.41 6.63 -13.03
N ARG A 80 -31.64 7.29 -12.18
CA ARG A 80 -32.16 8.02 -11.03
C ARG A 80 -31.98 9.51 -11.30
N VAL A 81 -33.09 10.20 -11.60
CA VAL A 81 -33.15 11.66 -11.59
C VAL A 81 -33.43 12.04 -10.14
N ASP A 82 -32.51 12.74 -9.48
CA ASP A 82 -32.83 13.82 -8.54
C ASP A 82 -31.56 14.51 -8.02
N GLN A 83 -31.60 15.84 -8.08
CA GLN A 83 -30.51 16.79 -7.86
C GLN A 83 -30.15 17.05 -6.38
N ASP A 84 -30.63 16.29 -5.39
CA ASP A 84 -30.28 16.55 -3.98
C ASP A 84 -30.29 15.33 -3.06
N THR A 85 -30.14 14.12 -3.61
CA THR A 85 -30.68 12.95 -2.92
C THR A 85 -29.68 11.83 -2.73
N VAL A 86 -28.92 11.93 -1.64
CA VAL A 86 -28.45 10.74 -0.94
C VAL A 86 -29.63 10.18 -0.13
N LEU A 87 -30.44 9.35 -0.79
CA LEU A 87 -31.44 8.52 -0.13
C LEU A 87 -30.79 7.20 0.27
N ILE A 88 -30.27 7.13 1.49
CA ILE A 88 -30.32 5.89 2.25
C ILE A 88 -31.67 5.92 2.98
N ARG A 89 -32.72 5.40 2.33
CA ARG A 89 -33.90 4.93 3.07
C ARG A 89 -33.73 3.43 3.32
N ASN A 90 -34.00 3.09 4.57
CA ASN A 90 -33.71 1.85 5.26
C ASN A 90 -34.08 0.57 4.49
N GLU A 91 -33.40 -0.52 4.86
CA GLU A 91 -33.59 -1.93 4.47
C GLU A 91 -32.66 -2.48 3.38
N LEU A 92 -31.44 -2.88 3.80
CA LEU A 92 -30.64 -3.87 3.09
C LEU A 92 -30.92 -5.26 3.70
N SER A 93 -31.83 -6.00 3.08
CA SER A 93 -31.98 -7.44 3.34
C SER A 93 -30.78 -8.21 2.77
N PRO A 94 -30.39 -9.37 3.32
CA PRO A 94 -29.24 -10.12 2.83
C PRO A 94 -29.44 -10.47 1.35
N LEU A 95 -28.48 -10.04 0.52
CA LEU A 95 -28.41 -10.35 -0.90
C LEU A 95 -28.61 -11.86 -1.11
N ARG A 96 -29.77 -12.26 -1.64
CA ARG A 96 -30.00 -13.66 -2.07
C ARG A 96 -29.29 -13.86 -3.41
N GLY A 97 -28.03 -14.23 -3.35
CA GLY A 97 -27.19 -14.66 -4.48
C GLY A 97 -26.08 -15.59 -3.99
N PRO A 98 -25.51 -16.48 -4.84
CA PRO A 98 -24.66 -17.59 -4.40
C PRO A 98 -23.24 -17.20 -3.94
N SER A 99 -22.94 -15.92 -3.72
CA SER A 99 -21.64 -15.47 -3.19
C SER A 99 -21.73 -14.09 -2.53
N PRO A 100 -21.00 -13.82 -1.44
CA PRO A 100 -20.94 -12.48 -0.84
C PRO A 100 -20.26 -11.50 -1.80
N VAL A 101 -21.01 -10.51 -2.27
CA VAL A 101 -20.47 -9.43 -3.12
C VAL A 101 -19.86 -8.36 -2.22
N ILE A 102 -18.55 -8.17 -2.35
CA ILE A 102 -17.80 -7.10 -1.68
C ILE A 102 -17.66 -5.95 -2.69
N HIS A 103 -18.16 -4.77 -2.34
CA HIS A 103 -18.24 -3.62 -3.26
C HIS A 103 -16.85 -3.04 -3.58
N ARG A 104 -15.91 -3.04 -2.62
CA ARG A 104 -14.49 -2.62 -2.76
C ARG A 104 -14.24 -1.16 -3.15
N ASP A 105 -15.27 -0.45 -3.55
CA ASP A 105 -15.26 0.95 -3.93
C ASP A 105 -16.56 1.60 -3.48
N LEU A 106 -16.99 1.36 -2.24
CA LEU A 106 -18.10 2.12 -1.68
C LEU A 106 -17.54 3.50 -1.28
N LYS A 107 -17.98 4.54 -1.97
CA LYS A 107 -17.67 5.95 -1.70
C LYS A 107 -18.93 6.73 -2.00
N SER A 108 -19.04 7.96 -1.51
CA SER A 108 -20.11 8.89 -1.88
C SER A 108 -20.23 9.03 -3.39
N ARG A 109 -19.09 9.11 -4.07
CA ARG A 109 -18.94 9.03 -5.52
C ARG A 109 -19.35 7.70 -6.18
N ASN A 110 -19.47 6.61 -5.45
CA ASN A 110 -19.95 5.33 -6.01
C ASN A 110 -21.42 5.07 -5.73
N VAL A 111 -22.08 6.02 -5.05
CA VAL A 111 -23.47 6.40 -5.29
C VAL A 111 -23.47 7.37 -6.50
N VAL A 112 -22.96 6.89 -7.66
CA VAL A 112 -22.80 7.58 -8.98
C VAL A 112 -22.18 9.00 -8.86
N ILE A 113 -20.90 9.34 -9.09
CA ILE A 113 -19.88 8.99 -10.10
C ILE A 113 -18.44 9.05 -9.51
N ALA A 114 -17.58 8.08 -9.82
CA ALA A 114 -16.18 7.91 -9.37
C ALA A 114 -15.19 9.06 -9.72
N ALA A 115 -14.13 9.20 -8.89
CA ALA A 115 -12.83 9.76 -9.29
C ALA A 115 -11.70 9.19 -8.39
N ASP A 116 -10.59 8.88 -9.06
CA ASP A 116 -9.20 8.65 -8.63
C ASP A 116 -8.79 7.35 -7.86
N LEU A 117 -8.64 6.26 -8.61
CA LEU A 117 -7.87 5.08 -8.20
C LEU A 117 -6.35 5.30 -8.35
N THR A 118 -5.77 6.19 -7.55
CA THR A 118 -4.31 6.24 -7.38
C THR A 118 -3.91 5.41 -6.16
N ALA A 119 -3.68 4.11 -6.41
CA ALA A 119 -2.69 3.22 -5.76
C ALA A 119 -3.17 1.75 -5.75
N LYS A 120 -2.93 1.02 -6.85
CA LYS A 120 -2.70 -0.43 -6.76
C LYS A 120 -1.37 -0.62 -6.03
N VAL A 121 -1.45 -0.84 -4.72
CA VAL A 121 -0.61 -1.63 -3.80
C VAL A 121 -0.86 -1.05 -2.40
N ILE A 122 -2.08 -1.22 -1.87
CA ILE A 122 -2.25 -1.31 -0.42
C ILE A 122 -2.28 -2.81 -0.20
N GLN A 123 -1.23 -3.31 0.45
CA GLN A 123 -0.92 -4.69 0.87
C GLN A 123 -1.99 -5.73 0.57
N GLN A 124 -1.59 -6.89 0.03
CA GLN A 124 -2.41 -8.10 -0.14
C GLN A 124 -2.95 -8.65 1.21
N LEU A 125 -3.70 -7.85 1.94
CA LEU A 125 -4.47 -8.22 3.11
C LEU A 125 -5.77 -8.90 2.63
N PRO A 126 -6.27 -9.90 3.35
CA PRO A 126 -7.50 -10.58 2.99
C PRO A 126 -8.67 -9.59 2.89
N VAL A 127 -9.24 -9.48 1.69
CA VAL A 127 -10.38 -8.59 1.38
C VAL A 127 -11.63 -9.16 2.03
N SER A 128 -12.34 -8.35 2.82
CA SER A 128 -13.53 -8.78 3.56
C SER A 128 -14.68 -7.76 3.45
N PRO A 129 -15.93 -8.13 3.72
CA PRO A 129 -17.07 -7.19 3.77
C PRO A 129 -16.86 -6.01 4.74
N ALA A 130 -15.94 -6.16 5.71
CA ALA A 130 -15.57 -5.09 6.63
C ALA A 130 -14.87 -3.90 5.94
N CYS A 131 -14.31 -4.09 4.74
CA CYS A 131 -13.84 -2.98 3.90
C CYS A 131 -15.01 -2.08 3.47
N ASP A 132 -16.14 -2.65 3.09
CA ASP A 132 -17.33 -1.88 2.68
C ASP A 132 -17.97 -1.16 3.86
N VAL A 133 -17.86 -1.73 5.07
CA VAL A 133 -18.30 -1.05 6.30
C VAL A 133 -17.46 0.21 6.59
N PHE A 134 -16.14 0.12 6.43
CA PHE A 134 -15.27 1.29 6.55
C PHE A 134 -15.70 2.37 5.55
N SER A 135 -15.88 1.97 4.29
CA SER A 135 -16.38 2.85 3.24
C SER A 135 -17.73 3.49 3.57
N TYR A 136 -18.67 2.73 4.13
CA TYR A 136 -19.98 3.25 4.56
C TYR A 136 -19.83 4.38 5.59
N SER A 137 -18.89 4.26 6.53
CA SER A 137 -18.63 5.32 7.52
C SER A 137 -18.18 6.64 6.90
N ILE A 138 -17.37 6.57 5.83
CA ILE A 138 -16.90 7.75 5.10
C ILE A 138 -18.06 8.40 4.36
N VAL A 139 -18.94 7.59 3.76
CA VAL A 139 -20.19 8.09 3.16
C VAL A 139 -21.03 8.78 4.22
N LEU A 140 -21.31 8.13 5.34
CA LEU A 140 -22.12 8.69 6.43
C LEU A 140 -21.55 10.03 6.93
N TRP A 141 -20.23 10.11 7.10
CA TRP A 141 -19.55 11.35 7.46
C TRP A 141 -19.79 12.46 6.44
N GLU A 142 -19.68 12.15 5.14
CA GLU A 142 -19.92 13.11 4.06
C GLU A 142 -21.37 13.57 4.00
N LEU A 143 -22.34 12.72 4.34
CA LEU A 143 -23.75 13.11 4.42
C LEU A 143 -24.02 14.12 5.51
N LEU A 144 -23.39 13.92 6.66
CA LEU A 144 -23.55 14.77 7.83
C LEU A 144 -22.83 16.11 7.64
N THR A 145 -21.61 16.09 7.11
CA THR A 145 -20.79 17.30 7.00
C THR A 145 -21.00 18.05 5.68
N ARG A 146 -21.41 17.36 4.62
CA ARG A 146 -21.40 17.88 3.24
C ARG A 146 -20.05 18.48 2.86
N GLU A 147 -18.97 17.93 3.40
CA GLU A 147 -17.59 18.30 3.08
C GLU A 147 -16.92 17.16 2.32
N VAL A 148 -15.89 17.48 1.54
CA VAL A 148 -15.11 16.47 0.82
C VAL A 148 -14.17 15.75 1.81
N PRO A 149 -14.24 14.42 1.96
CA PRO A 149 -13.32 13.67 2.80
C PRO A 149 -11.86 13.98 2.44
N PHE A 150 -11.04 14.29 3.44
CA PHE A 150 -9.61 14.57 3.26
C PHE A 150 -9.30 15.65 2.21
N LYS A 151 -10.14 16.69 2.12
CA LYS A 151 -10.03 17.75 1.10
C LYS A 151 -8.60 18.32 0.97
N GLY A 152 -8.08 18.26 -0.25
CA GLY A 152 -6.76 18.81 -0.60
C GLY A 152 -5.58 17.90 -0.20
N LEU A 153 -5.84 16.63 0.12
CA LEU A 153 -4.84 15.58 0.23
C LEU A 153 -4.96 14.64 -0.98
N GLU A 154 -3.84 14.17 -1.51
CA GLU A 154 -3.83 13.21 -2.63
C GLU A 154 -4.07 11.77 -2.13
N GLY A 155 -4.50 10.86 -3.02
CA GLY A 155 -4.88 9.49 -2.65
C GLY A 155 -3.81 8.71 -1.87
N LEU A 156 -2.53 8.78 -2.27
CA LEU A 156 -1.42 8.15 -1.54
C LEU A 156 -1.23 8.73 -0.14
N GLN A 157 -1.52 10.02 0.06
CA GLN A 157 -1.40 10.68 1.36
C GLN A 157 -2.49 10.19 2.30
N VAL A 158 -3.72 10.09 1.79
CA VAL A 158 -4.86 9.56 2.54
C VAL A 158 -4.62 8.10 2.94
N ALA A 159 -4.11 7.28 2.01
CA ALA A 159 -3.79 5.88 2.30
C ALA A 159 -2.77 5.76 3.44
N TRP A 160 -1.70 6.56 3.42
CA TRP A 160 -0.70 6.55 4.49
C TRP A 160 -1.27 7.01 5.83
N LEU A 161 -2.08 8.08 5.86
CA LEU A 161 -2.71 8.57 7.09
C LEU A 161 -3.62 7.52 7.73
N VAL A 162 -4.49 6.91 6.93
CA VAL A 162 -5.46 5.93 7.42
C VAL A 162 -4.78 4.62 7.83
N VAL A 163 -3.86 4.11 7.01
CA VAL A 163 -3.27 2.77 7.22
C VAL A 163 -2.08 2.82 8.18
N ALA A 164 -1.18 3.79 8.04
CA ALA A 164 0.08 3.81 8.80
C ALA A 164 0.00 4.66 10.07
N LYS A 165 -0.91 5.65 10.14
CA LYS A 165 -1.08 6.53 11.31
C LYS A 165 -2.37 6.31 12.07
N ASP A 166 -3.22 5.40 11.59
CA ASP A 166 -4.56 5.17 12.12
C ASP A 166 -5.40 6.47 12.23
N GLU A 167 -5.13 7.44 11.35
CA GLU A 167 -5.84 8.71 11.33
C GLU A 167 -7.24 8.52 10.72
N ARG A 168 -8.22 9.30 11.19
CA ARG A 168 -9.61 9.28 10.72
C ARG A 168 -10.08 10.69 10.40
N LEU A 169 -11.23 10.78 9.71
CA LEU A 169 -11.89 12.07 9.55
C LEU A 169 -12.31 12.58 10.93
N ILE A 170 -12.20 13.89 11.14
CA ILE A 170 -12.65 14.47 12.39
C ILE A 170 -14.17 14.46 12.45
N ILE A 171 -14.70 13.99 13.58
CA ILE A 171 -16.12 14.11 13.90
C ILE A 171 -16.26 15.38 14.73
N PRO A 172 -16.99 16.41 14.23
CA PRO A 172 -17.33 17.59 15.01
C PRO A 172 -17.80 17.28 16.42
N LYS A 173 -17.40 18.09 17.39
CA LYS A 173 -17.82 17.90 18.80
C LYS A 173 -19.33 18.00 18.99
N SER A 174 -20.01 18.80 18.16
CA SER A 174 -21.47 18.96 18.16
C SER A 174 -22.21 17.87 17.37
N CYS A 175 -21.51 16.92 16.76
CA CYS A 175 -22.14 15.80 16.06
C CYS A 175 -22.97 14.95 17.05
N PRO A 176 -24.22 14.59 16.72
CA PRO A 176 -25.04 13.77 17.60
C PRO A 176 -24.33 12.48 18.02
N PRO A 177 -24.30 12.13 19.32
CA PRO A 177 -23.49 11.02 19.83
C PRO A 177 -23.74 9.68 19.13
N LEU A 178 -25.00 9.41 18.73
CA LEU A 178 -25.37 8.19 18.04
C LEU A 178 -24.71 8.06 16.66
N PHE A 179 -24.68 9.14 15.87
CA PHE A 179 -23.97 9.16 14.59
C PHE A 179 -22.46 9.05 14.78
N ALA A 180 -21.92 9.75 15.78
CA ALA A 180 -20.50 9.74 16.09
C ALA A 180 -20.02 8.34 16.51
N ASP A 181 -20.78 7.64 17.34
CA ASP A 181 -20.51 6.26 17.75
C ASP A 181 -20.63 5.26 16.60
N LEU A 182 -21.67 5.38 15.77
CA LEU A 182 -21.85 4.55 14.59
C LEU A 182 -20.66 4.68 13.62
N MET A 183 -20.24 5.92 13.30
CA MET A 183 -19.05 6.16 12.48
C MET A 183 -17.79 5.54 13.10
N ARG A 184 -17.57 5.75 14.41
CA ARG A 184 -16.42 5.21 15.14
C ARG A 184 -16.32 3.69 15.08
N LYS A 185 -17.44 3.00 15.24
CA LYS A 185 -17.49 1.54 15.18
C LYS A 185 -17.33 0.99 13.75
N CYS A 186 -17.71 1.76 12.73
CA CYS A 186 -17.60 1.33 11.33
C CYS A 186 -16.18 1.47 10.75
N TRP A 187 -15.34 2.37 11.28
CA TRP A 187 -13.98 2.59 10.76
C TRP A 187 -12.85 2.18 11.72
N LEU A 188 -13.09 1.24 12.63
CA LEU A 188 -12.04 0.69 13.49
C LEU A 188 -10.87 0.14 12.66
N ALA A 189 -9.65 0.23 13.20
CA ALA A 189 -8.44 -0.23 12.52
C ALA A 189 -8.58 -1.70 12.11
N GLU A 190 -8.90 -2.54 13.08
CA GLU A 190 -9.11 -3.97 12.91
C GLU A 190 -10.43 -4.28 12.19
N PRO A 191 -10.41 -4.91 10.99
CA PRO A 191 -11.61 -5.20 10.22
C PRO A 191 -12.64 -6.08 10.95
N LYS A 192 -12.16 -7.02 11.78
CA LYS A 192 -12.99 -7.95 12.57
C LYS A 192 -13.81 -7.27 13.67
N ASP A 193 -13.35 -6.12 14.15
CA ASP A 193 -13.99 -5.39 15.25
C ASP A 193 -15.05 -4.40 14.75
N ARG A 194 -15.07 -4.15 13.42
CA ARG A 194 -16.08 -3.32 12.78
C ARG A 194 -17.44 -3.98 12.87
N LEU A 195 -18.48 -3.15 12.96
CA LEU A 195 -19.86 -3.63 12.82
C LEU A 195 -20.04 -4.31 11.46
N ASN A 196 -20.91 -5.31 11.39
CA ASN A 196 -21.43 -5.77 10.11
C ASN A 196 -22.69 -4.99 9.72
N PHE A 197 -23.09 -5.05 8.45
CA PHE A 197 -24.26 -4.31 7.96
C PHE A 197 -25.57 -4.65 8.67
N LYS A 198 -25.73 -5.88 9.19
CA LYS A 198 -26.91 -6.22 10.00
C LYS A 198 -26.93 -5.40 11.29
N GLN A 199 -25.81 -5.36 12.01
CA GLN A 199 -25.67 -4.55 13.22
C GLN A 199 -25.83 -3.04 12.96
N ILE A 200 -25.35 -2.56 11.80
CA ILE A 200 -25.54 -1.17 11.38
C ILE A 200 -27.03 -0.86 11.19
N LEU A 201 -27.77 -1.73 10.50
CA LEU A 201 -29.21 -1.57 10.29
C LEU A 201 -29.98 -1.57 11.62
N ASP A 202 -29.66 -2.49 12.52
CA ASP A 202 -30.28 -2.55 13.85
C ASP A 202 -30.03 -1.24 14.62
N GLN A 203 -28.82 -0.67 14.56
CA GLN A 203 -28.53 0.64 15.16
C GLN A 203 -29.30 1.78 14.49
N LEU A 204 -29.39 1.81 13.16
CA LEU A 204 -30.14 2.83 12.45
C LEU A 204 -31.65 2.78 12.76
N GLN A 205 -32.22 1.58 12.95
CA GLN A 205 -33.60 1.42 13.37
C GLN A 205 -33.83 2.02 14.77
N ASN A 206 -32.96 1.68 15.73
CA ASN A 206 -33.02 2.28 17.08
C ASN A 206 -32.85 3.81 17.05
N MET A 207 -32.04 4.33 16.13
CA MET A 207 -31.86 5.77 15.92
C MET A 207 -33.12 6.44 15.37
N LEU A 208 -33.88 5.77 14.50
CA LEU A 208 -35.15 6.31 13.97
C LEU A 208 -36.25 6.41 15.02
N GLU A 209 -36.22 5.53 16.02
CA GLU A 209 -37.16 5.54 17.15
C GLU A 209 -36.77 6.56 18.24
N ASN A 210 -35.59 7.20 18.11
CA ASN A 210 -35.13 8.18 19.08
C ASN A 210 -35.74 9.57 18.80
N GLU A 211 -36.60 10.03 19.71
CA GLU A 211 -37.30 11.31 19.61
C GLU A 211 -36.38 12.55 19.67
N SER A 212 -35.23 12.47 20.36
CA SER A 212 -34.31 13.63 20.50
C SER A 212 -33.34 13.76 19.32
N LEU A 213 -33.06 12.67 18.62
CA LEU A 213 -32.05 12.64 17.56
C LEU A 213 -32.37 13.60 16.41
N GLU A 214 -33.64 13.77 16.06
CA GLU A 214 -34.03 14.70 14.99
C GLU A 214 -33.64 16.14 15.33
N GLU A 215 -33.90 16.59 16.57
CA GLU A 215 -33.57 17.95 16.99
C GLU A 215 -32.06 18.15 17.18
N GLU A 216 -31.36 17.16 17.76
CA GLU A 216 -29.89 17.16 17.85
C GLU A 216 -29.25 17.28 16.48
N THR A 217 -29.76 16.52 15.49
CA THR A 217 -29.26 16.55 14.11
C THR A 217 -29.55 17.88 13.44
N LYS A 218 -30.76 18.45 13.60
CA LYS A 218 -31.09 19.78 13.07
C LYS A 218 -30.20 20.87 13.67
N SER A 219 -29.96 20.81 14.98
CA SER A 219 -29.05 21.75 15.66
C SER A 219 -27.63 21.65 15.10
N PHE A 220 -27.09 20.43 15.01
CA PHE A 220 -25.78 20.17 14.42
C PHE A 220 -25.66 20.73 12.99
N LEU A 221 -26.63 20.46 12.12
CA LEU A 221 -26.61 20.94 10.73
C LEU A 221 -26.67 22.47 10.61
N LYS A 222 -27.36 23.15 11.55
CA LYS A 222 -27.40 24.63 11.60
C LYS A 222 -26.07 25.25 12.02
N GLN A 223 -25.30 24.56 12.86
CA GLN A 223 -24.00 25.06 13.37
C GLN A 223 -22.83 24.83 12.41
N LYS A 224 -23.10 24.66 11.10
CA LYS A 224 -22.07 24.31 10.10
C LYS A 224 -20.86 25.23 10.12
N ASP A 225 -21.07 26.54 10.21
CA ASP A 225 -19.96 27.51 10.19
C ASP A 225 -19.03 27.42 11.42
N GLU A 226 -19.53 26.88 12.54
CA GLU A 226 -18.74 26.69 13.75
C GLU A 226 -17.89 25.43 13.64
N TRP A 227 -18.52 24.27 13.43
CA TRP A 227 -17.80 23.00 13.41
C TRP A 227 -16.98 22.78 12.14
N LYS A 228 -17.27 23.49 11.04
CA LYS A 228 -16.46 23.41 9.83
C LYS A 228 -15.03 23.90 10.08
N LYS A 229 -14.84 24.88 10.97
CA LYS A 229 -13.51 25.34 11.38
C LYS A 229 -12.71 24.22 12.02
N GLU A 230 -13.35 23.37 12.82
CA GLU A 230 -12.70 22.19 13.42
C GLU A 230 -12.16 21.22 12.34
N ILE A 231 -12.94 21.01 11.27
CA ILE A 231 -12.52 20.19 10.12
C ILE A 231 -11.33 20.82 9.41
N GLU A 232 -11.40 22.11 9.12
CA GLU A 232 -10.36 22.84 8.40
C GLU A 232 -9.05 22.91 9.20
N GLU A 233 -9.11 23.19 10.51
CA GLU A 233 -7.95 23.21 11.40
C GLU A 233 -7.25 21.85 11.47
N LYS A 234 -8.02 20.76 11.58
CA LYS A 234 -7.46 19.40 11.58
C LYS A 234 -6.80 19.08 10.23
N LEU A 235 -7.44 19.41 9.11
CA LEU A 235 -6.86 19.20 7.78
C LEU A 235 -5.57 19.98 7.58
N GLU A 236 -5.50 21.23 8.07
CA GLU A 236 -4.29 22.04 7.99
C GLU A 236 -3.17 21.45 8.85
N THR A 237 -3.50 20.95 10.05
CA THR A 237 -2.57 20.23 10.91
C THR A 237 -1.98 19.00 10.20
N LEU A 238 -2.82 18.20 9.52
CA LEU A 238 -2.38 17.02 8.78
C LEU A 238 -1.45 17.38 7.62
N LYS A 239 -1.71 18.50 6.92
CA LYS A 239 -0.82 19.01 5.85
C LYS A 239 0.53 19.47 6.39
N ASN A 240 0.56 20.13 7.55
CA ASN A 240 1.79 20.60 8.17
C ASN A 240 2.68 19.45 8.66
N VAL A 241 2.10 18.46 9.36
CA VAL A 241 2.83 17.28 9.84
C VAL A 241 3.55 16.54 8.70
N ARG A 242 2.91 16.44 7.52
CA ARG A 242 3.56 15.84 6.35
C ARG A 242 4.69 16.69 5.79
N ARG A 243 4.54 18.01 5.73
CA ARG A 243 5.60 18.91 5.27
C ARG A 243 6.86 18.70 6.11
N GLU A 244 6.69 18.70 7.43
CA GLU A 244 7.79 18.42 8.37
C GLU A 244 8.39 17.03 8.22
N LEU A 245 7.57 16.00 7.97
CA LEU A 245 8.06 14.63 7.75
C LEU A 245 8.85 14.52 6.44
N SER A 246 8.38 15.14 5.35
CA SER A 246 9.09 15.18 4.07
C SER A 246 10.45 15.86 4.21
N ASP A 247 10.50 16.97 4.95
CA ASP A 247 11.74 17.70 5.22
C ASP A 247 12.71 16.87 6.07
N LYS A 248 12.20 16.18 7.11
CA LYS A 248 13.01 15.27 7.94
C LYS A 248 13.54 14.08 7.14
N GLU A 249 12.72 13.47 6.27
CA GLU A 249 13.15 12.37 5.40
C GLU A 249 14.25 12.82 4.44
N PHE A 250 14.14 14.01 3.86
CA PHE A 250 15.18 14.58 3.01
C PHE A 250 16.49 14.79 3.78
N GLN A 251 16.43 15.41 4.97
CA GLN A 251 17.59 15.62 5.83
C GLN A 251 18.26 14.29 6.25
N LEU A 252 17.47 13.27 6.56
CA LEU A 252 17.99 11.95 6.92
C LEU A 252 18.71 11.29 5.74
N ARG A 253 18.18 11.37 4.51
CA ARG A 253 18.84 10.83 3.32
C ARG A 253 20.17 11.53 3.02
N GLU A 254 20.20 12.85 3.15
CA GLU A 254 21.44 13.61 2.93
C GLU A 254 22.50 13.25 4.00
N ARG A 255 22.07 13.13 5.26
CA ARG A 255 22.95 12.68 6.36
C ARG A 255 23.45 11.25 6.16
N GLU A 256 22.61 10.34 5.66
CA GLU A 256 23.00 8.97 5.34
C GLU A 256 24.10 8.94 4.26
N LYS A 257 23.96 9.74 3.20
CA LYS A 257 25.01 9.91 2.18
C LYS A 257 26.31 10.48 2.76
N GLU A 258 26.23 11.48 3.64
CA GLU A 258 27.41 12.05 4.30
C GLU A 258 28.13 11.03 5.18
N LEU A 259 27.38 10.21 5.92
CA LEU A 259 27.92 9.14 6.75
C LEU A 259 28.61 8.07 5.89
N ASP A 260 27.97 7.62 4.81
CA ASP A 260 28.56 6.66 3.86
C ASP A 260 29.84 7.21 3.20
N ALA A 261 29.85 8.49 2.81
CA ALA A 261 31.04 9.15 2.28
C ALA A 261 32.17 9.22 3.33
N ARG A 262 31.84 9.55 4.59
CA ARG A 262 32.80 9.61 5.69
C ARG A 262 33.33 8.23 6.05
N GLU A 263 32.49 7.20 6.03
CA GLU A 263 32.90 5.81 6.25
C GLU A 263 33.89 5.37 5.15
N LYS A 264 33.58 5.62 3.88
CA LYS A 264 34.49 5.37 2.76
C LYS A 264 35.83 6.10 2.91
N GLN A 265 35.82 7.34 3.38
CA GLN A 265 37.04 8.10 3.67
C GLN A 265 37.84 7.54 4.85
N LEU A 266 37.18 7.05 5.90
CA LEU A 266 37.86 6.42 7.03
C LEU A 266 38.45 5.07 6.63
N VAL A 267 37.73 4.29 5.82
CA VAL A 267 38.24 3.03 5.25
C VAL A 267 39.44 3.32 4.34
N SER A 268 39.36 4.32 3.46
CA SER A 268 40.49 4.69 2.60
C SER A 268 41.69 5.23 3.38
N LYS A 269 41.46 6.05 4.41
CA LYS A 269 42.52 6.54 5.31
C LYS A 269 43.15 5.41 6.12
N LYS A 270 42.35 4.52 6.72
CA LYS A 270 42.83 3.33 7.43
C LYS A 270 43.65 2.45 6.47
N ARG A 271 43.19 2.27 5.23
CA ARG A 271 43.94 1.58 4.17
C ARG A 271 45.25 2.30 3.86
N SER A 272 45.28 3.63 3.77
CA SER A 272 46.52 4.39 3.52
C SER A 272 47.50 4.40 4.71
N SER A 273 47.02 4.43 5.95
CA SER A 273 47.86 4.41 7.17
C SER A 273 48.45 3.03 7.48
N LEU A 274 47.94 1.97 6.86
CA LEU A 274 48.49 0.61 6.93
C LEU A 274 49.71 0.39 6.02
N HIS A 275 50.22 1.42 5.32
CA HIS A 275 51.34 1.25 4.39
C HIS A 275 52.70 1.60 4.99
N GLY A 276 53.35 0.57 5.53
CA GLY A 276 54.74 0.30 5.21
C GLY A 276 54.80 -0.65 4.00
N ASN A 277 55.42 -0.22 2.90
CA ASN A 277 55.69 -0.96 1.65
C ASN A 277 54.51 -1.55 0.85
N HIS A 278 54.10 -0.80 -0.18
CA HIS A 278 53.00 -1.10 -1.12
C HIS A 278 53.25 -2.26 -2.12
N ASP A 279 54.40 -2.93 -2.11
CA ASP A 279 54.64 -4.08 -2.99
C ASP A 279 54.79 -5.38 -2.19
N VAL A 280 53.66 -6.05 -1.98
CA VAL A 280 53.60 -7.37 -1.36
C VAL A 280 54.38 -8.41 -2.19
N ASN A 281 54.60 -8.19 -3.49
CA ASN A 281 55.42 -9.10 -4.30
C ASN A 281 56.92 -9.04 -3.95
N GLY A 282 57.36 -8.01 -3.23
CA GLY A 282 58.71 -7.83 -2.73
C GLY A 282 58.91 -8.29 -1.28
N TRP A 283 57.86 -8.74 -0.60
CA TRP A 283 57.93 -9.14 0.80
C TRP A 283 58.74 -10.42 1.00
N THR A 284 59.66 -10.36 1.94
CA THR A 284 60.39 -11.51 2.50
C THR A 284 59.48 -12.31 3.45
N GLU A 285 59.98 -13.45 3.94
CA GLU A 285 59.27 -14.26 4.95
C GLU A 285 59.06 -13.46 6.25
N ASP A 286 60.05 -12.65 6.65
CA ASP A 286 59.98 -11.78 7.82
C ASP A 286 58.90 -10.69 7.66
N ASP A 287 58.75 -10.14 6.45
CA ASP A 287 57.69 -9.16 6.16
C ASP A 287 56.29 -9.79 6.26
N ALA A 288 56.11 -11.02 5.76
CA ALA A 288 54.86 -11.76 5.88
C ALA A 288 54.54 -12.13 7.35
N VAL A 289 55.56 -12.42 8.15
CA VAL A 289 55.43 -12.66 9.60
C VAL A 289 55.07 -11.39 10.35
N ASN A 290 55.72 -10.26 10.05
CA ASN A 290 55.39 -8.97 10.65
C ASN A 290 53.95 -8.55 10.31
N TRP A 291 53.49 -8.85 9.09
CA TRP A 291 52.12 -8.60 8.69
C TRP A 291 51.10 -9.41 9.49
N ILE A 292 51.26 -10.74 9.60
CA ILE A 292 50.27 -11.57 10.32
C ILE A 292 50.22 -11.22 11.82
N GLN A 293 51.34 -10.78 12.39
CA GLN A 293 51.42 -10.27 13.76
C GLN A 293 50.74 -8.90 13.94
N SER A 294 50.62 -8.11 12.87
CA SER A 294 49.95 -6.81 12.88
C SER A 294 48.42 -6.89 12.73
N LEU A 295 47.87 -8.07 12.40
CA LEU A 295 46.43 -8.25 12.23
C LEU A 295 45.68 -8.09 13.56
N PRO A 296 44.46 -7.53 13.53
CA PRO A 296 43.64 -7.41 14.73
C PRO A 296 43.24 -8.80 15.23
N GLY A 297 43.64 -9.14 16.45
CA GLY A 297 43.29 -10.41 17.10
C GLY A 297 44.53 -11.26 17.42
N PRO A 298 44.80 -11.59 18.69
CA PRO A 298 46.00 -12.34 19.09
C PRO A 298 46.01 -13.78 18.54
N GLU A 299 44.84 -14.31 18.19
CA GLU A 299 44.67 -15.67 17.64
C GLU A 299 45.22 -15.81 16.22
N LEU A 300 45.20 -14.75 15.42
CA LEU A 300 45.78 -14.77 14.06
C LEU A 300 47.30 -14.63 14.11
N ALA A 301 47.83 -13.83 15.03
CA ALA A 301 49.26 -13.66 15.23
C ALA A 301 49.97 -14.99 15.59
N ALA A 302 49.27 -15.93 16.21
CA ALA A 302 49.79 -17.26 16.53
C ALA A 302 50.15 -18.10 15.28
N TYR A 303 49.64 -17.76 14.09
CA TYR A 303 50.01 -18.43 12.84
C TYR A 303 51.33 -17.91 12.23
N SER A 304 52.00 -16.94 12.86
CA SER A 304 53.31 -16.44 12.40
C SER A 304 54.36 -17.53 12.25
N GLU A 305 54.48 -18.44 13.22
CA GLU A 305 55.40 -19.58 13.15
C GLU A 305 55.05 -20.54 12.01
N VAL A 306 53.75 -20.73 11.75
CA VAL A 306 53.26 -21.56 10.64
C VAL A 306 53.67 -20.95 9.29
N PHE A 307 53.55 -19.63 9.15
CA PHE A 307 53.91 -18.92 7.92
C PHE A 307 55.42 -18.96 7.68
N LEU A 308 56.22 -18.77 8.73
CA LEU A 308 57.68 -18.87 8.66
C LEU A 308 58.11 -20.30 8.29
N LYS A 309 57.56 -21.32 8.95
CA LYS A 309 57.91 -22.73 8.68
C LYS A 309 57.57 -23.18 7.26
N ASN A 310 56.56 -22.57 6.63
CA ASN A 310 56.12 -22.91 5.27
C ASN A 310 56.70 -21.96 4.21
N HIS A 311 57.67 -21.11 4.58
CA HIS A 311 58.35 -20.18 3.67
C HIS A 311 57.36 -19.29 2.89
N ILE A 312 56.36 -18.75 3.59
CA ILE A 312 55.35 -17.88 2.99
C ILE A 312 55.94 -16.48 2.81
N THR A 313 56.31 -16.16 1.57
CA THR A 313 56.64 -14.81 1.12
C THR A 313 55.39 -14.10 0.64
N GLY A 314 55.43 -12.78 0.43
CA GLY A 314 54.24 -12.07 -0.06
C GLY A 314 53.76 -12.53 -1.44
N ARG A 315 54.64 -13.02 -2.32
CA ARG A 315 54.23 -13.69 -3.58
C ARG A 315 53.43 -14.96 -3.35
N ARG A 316 53.80 -15.76 -2.35
CA ARG A 316 53.07 -16.99 -2.01
C ARG A 316 51.77 -16.68 -1.30
N LEU A 317 51.75 -15.62 -0.49
CA LEU A 317 50.55 -15.13 0.18
C LEU A 317 49.41 -14.86 -0.82
N PHE A 318 49.73 -14.31 -2.01
CA PHE A 318 48.76 -14.08 -3.09
C PHE A 318 48.16 -15.35 -3.69
N LEU A 319 48.87 -16.47 -3.63
CA LEU A 319 48.46 -17.73 -4.27
C LEU A 319 47.80 -18.70 -3.30
N LEU A 320 47.74 -18.37 -2.00
CA LEU A 320 47.13 -19.22 -1.00
C LEU A 320 45.62 -19.27 -1.18
N THR A 321 45.09 -20.47 -1.24
CA THR A 321 43.65 -20.76 -1.19
C THR A 321 43.23 -21.15 0.23
N GLY A 322 41.91 -21.29 0.44
CA GLY A 322 41.37 -21.81 1.69
C GLY A 322 41.86 -23.24 2.01
N ASP A 323 42.15 -24.05 1.00
CA ASP A 323 42.65 -25.41 1.18
C ASP A 323 44.14 -25.43 1.52
N ASP A 324 44.93 -24.53 0.92
CA ASP A 324 46.35 -24.39 1.26
C ASP A 324 46.53 -23.96 2.73
N LEU A 325 45.72 -22.99 3.18
CA LEU A 325 45.72 -22.55 4.58
C LEU A 325 45.31 -23.67 5.55
N LEU A 326 44.37 -24.53 5.13
CA LEU A 326 43.98 -25.70 5.92
C LEU A 326 45.15 -26.70 6.02
N GLN A 327 45.86 -26.95 4.93
CA GLN A 327 46.99 -27.89 4.89
C GLN A 327 48.18 -27.43 5.75
N ILE A 328 48.44 -26.12 5.82
CA ILE A 328 49.52 -25.59 6.68
C ILE A 328 49.11 -25.47 8.16
N GLY A 329 47.84 -25.74 8.52
CA GLY A 329 47.39 -25.86 9.91
C GLY A 329 46.40 -24.79 10.39
N VAL A 330 45.85 -23.95 9.52
CA VAL A 330 44.81 -22.98 9.87
C VAL A 330 43.43 -23.64 9.81
N LEU A 331 43.04 -24.31 10.90
CA LEU A 331 41.82 -25.14 10.95
C LEU A 331 40.50 -24.35 11.00
N SER A 332 40.51 -23.13 11.56
CA SER A 332 39.31 -22.30 11.67
C SER A 332 38.90 -21.71 10.32
N VAL A 333 37.67 -21.99 9.88
CA VAL A 333 37.08 -21.40 8.67
C VAL A 333 37.04 -19.87 8.77
N GLY A 334 36.79 -19.33 9.97
CA GLY A 334 36.81 -17.89 10.23
C GLY A 334 38.18 -17.28 10.01
N HIS A 335 39.23 -17.89 10.59
CA HIS A 335 40.61 -17.42 10.42
C HIS A 335 41.09 -17.52 8.97
N ARG A 336 40.72 -18.59 8.25
CA ARG A 336 41.03 -18.72 6.82
C ARG A 336 40.36 -17.61 6.01
N LYS A 337 39.08 -17.31 6.26
CA LYS A 337 38.39 -16.20 5.59
C LYS A 337 39.06 -14.86 5.91
N GLU A 338 39.43 -14.61 7.15
CA GLU A 338 40.04 -13.34 7.56
C GLU A 338 41.45 -13.14 6.95
N LEU A 339 42.26 -14.19 6.87
CA LEU A 339 43.58 -14.16 6.21
C LEU A 339 43.49 -13.95 4.68
N LEU A 340 42.46 -14.50 4.04
CA LEU A 340 42.24 -14.35 2.59
C LEU A 340 41.57 -13.01 2.22
N VAL A 341 40.77 -12.44 3.14
CA VAL A 341 40.02 -11.18 2.93
C VAL A 341 40.80 -9.95 3.41
N SER A 342 41.90 -10.14 4.14
CA SER A 342 42.74 -9.05 4.62
C SER A 342 43.21 -8.14 3.47
N PRO A 343 43.23 -6.80 3.65
CA PRO A 343 43.47 -5.83 2.58
C PRO A 343 44.82 -5.98 1.84
N VAL A 344 45.77 -6.72 2.42
CA VAL A 344 47.06 -7.07 1.81
C VAL A 344 46.88 -8.17 0.75
N SER A 345 46.10 -9.21 1.05
CA SER A 345 45.72 -10.30 0.13
C SER A 345 44.82 -9.81 -1.02
N GLN A 346 44.16 -8.65 -0.86
CA GLN A 346 43.21 -8.07 -1.82
C GLN A 346 43.77 -6.94 -2.72
N THR A 347 45.09 -6.71 -2.76
CA THR A 347 45.66 -5.58 -3.52
C THR A 347 45.58 -5.69 -5.05
N CYS A 348 44.97 -6.72 -5.64
CA CYS A 348 44.50 -6.72 -7.03
C CYS A 348 43.23 -7.58 -7.22
N PHE A 349 42.06 -7.05 -6.84
CA PHE A 349 40.80 -7.42 -7.48
C PHE A 349 39.94 -6.17 -7.68
N THR A 350 40.00 -5.61 -8.88
CA THR A 350 38.86 -4.91 -9.49
C THR A 350 38.02 -5.97 -10.21
N ALA A 351 36.86 -6.32 -9.66
CA ALA A 351 35.71 -7.07 -10.23
C ALA A 351 35.06 -7.84 -9.05
N VAL A 352 33.85 -7.53 -8.57
CA VAL A 352 32.54 -7.82 -9.19
C VAL A 352 32.54 -9.20 -9.87
N GLU A 353 31.70 -10.09 -9.33
CA GLU A 353 31.35 -11.44 -9.79
C GLU A 353 32.26 -12.61 -9.35
N LEU A 354 31.57 -13.55 -8.69
CA LEU A 354 31.74 -15.02 -8.60
C LEU A 354 31.65 -15.44 -7.12
N LEU A 355 30.68 -16.20 -6.58
CA LEU A 355 29.47 -16.95 -6.97
C LEU A 355 28.75 -17.16 -5.60
N SER A 356 27.44 -17.06 -5.34
CA SER A 356 26.26 -17.63 -6.02
C SER A 356 26.52 -19.00 -6.61
N GLU A 357 26.58 -20.04 -5.78
CA GLU A 357 26.23 -21.41 -6.17
C GLU A 357 25.77 -22.21 -4.94
N GLU A 358 24.49 -22.56 -4.97
CA GLU A 358 23.86 -23.82 -4.56
C GLU A 358 24.09 -24.36 -3.13
N THR A 359 23.04 -24.27 -2.32
CA THR A 359 22.73 -25.25 -1.28
C THR A 359 22.08 -26.48 -1.91
N PRO A 360 22.67 -27.68 -1.88
CA PRO A 360 21.94 -28.91 -2.17
C PRO A 360 21.19 -29.34 -0.91
N GLU A 361 19.91 -29.66 -1.08
CA GLU A 361 19.07 -30.32 -0.09
C GLU A 361 19.76 -31.60 0.41
N MET A 362 20.00 -31.66 1.73
CA MET A 362 20.36 -32.91 2.38
C MET A 362 19.08 -33.72 2.62
N SER A 363 18.87 -34.68 1.73
CA SER A 363 18.08 -35.88 1.99
C SER A 363 18.73 -36.69 3.12
N THR A 364 17.95 -36.98 4.15
CA THR A 364 18.30 -37.95 5.20
C THR A 364 18.03 -39.37 4.72
N PRO A 365 18.98 -40.32 4.85
CA PRO A 365 18.68 -41.74 4.77
C PRO A 365 18.65 -42.38 6.16
N LEU A 366 17.45 -42.81 6.57
CA LEU A 366 17.08 -44.13 7.13
C LEU A 366 15.75 -44.06 7.89
#